data_AF-A0AAV4IMA2-F1
#
_entry.id   AF-A0AAV4IMA2-F1
#
_cell.length_a   1.000
_cell.length_b   1.000
_cell.length_c   1.000
_cell.angle_alpha   90.00
_cell.angle_beta   90.00
_cell.angle_gamma   90.00
#
_symmetry.space_group_name_H-M   'P 1'
#
loop_
_entity.id
_entity.type
_entity.pdbx_description
1 polymer ?
#
loop_
_entity_poly.entity_id
_entity_poly.type
_entity_poly.pdbx_seq_one_letter_code
_entity_poly.pdbx_strand_id
1 'polypeptide(L)' 'MTWKHPSSPVTKKFKLQRSATKVMAIVFWDAKGVIHLDILLQGQCINATAYCSTLDRLRDAIRRKKTWTLEKGCCASAR' A
#
# COMPACT_ATOMS: atom_id res chain seq x y z
N MET A 1 27.39 14.92 34.18
CA MET A 1 26.82 14.24 35.37
C MET A 1 25.65 15.07 35.88
N THR A 2 24.48 14.48 36.11
CA THR A 2 23.33 15.15 36.75
C THR A 2 23.22 14.60 38.17
N TRP A 3 23.34 15.47 39.17
CA TRP A 3 23.12 15.09 40.57
C TRP A 3 21.61 14.94 40.80
N LYS A 4 21.17 13.77 41.27
CA LYS A 4 19.75 13.47 41.57
C LYS A 4 19.61 12.83 42.95
N HIS A 5 18.50 13.13 43.61
CA HIS A 5 18.16 12.59 44.93
C HIS A 5 17.89 11.07 44.85
N PRO A 6 18.25 10.25 45.86
CA PRO A 6 18.06 8.79 45.83
C PRO A 6 16.60 8.35 45.64
N SER A 7 15.64 9.16 46.12
CA SER A 7 14.21 8.93 45.98
C SER A 7 13.59 9.51 44.71
N SER A 8 14.40 10.13 43.83
CA SER A 8 13.90 10.78 42.63
C SER A 8 13.51 9.73 41.58
N PRO A 9 12.29 9.77 41.03
CA PRO A 9 11.88 8.83 40.00
C PRO A 9 12.79 8.95 38.77
N VAL A 10 13.43 7.83 38.41
CA VAL A 10 14.24 7.74 37.21
C VAL A 10 13.33 7.93 36.00
N THR A 11 13.64 8.91 35.15
CA THR A 11 12.99 9.07 33.84
C THR A 11 13.21 7.80 33.01
N LYS A 12 12.24 6.88 33.06
CA LYS A 12 12.19 5.74 32.13
C LYS A 12 12.03 6.32 30.74
N LYS A 13 13.05 6.19 29.90
CA LYS A 13 12.90 6.45 28.47
C LYS A 13 11.71 5.63 27.99
N PHE A 14 10.74 6.28 27.35
CA PHE A 14 9.65 5.59 26.68
C PHE A 14 10.29 4.62 25.70
N LYS A 15 10.19 3.31 25.97
CA LYS A 15 10.68 2.30 25.04
C LYS A 15 9.84 2.49 23.79
N LEU A 16 10.47 2.85 22.67
CA LEU A 16 9.82 2.86 21.37
C LEU A 16 9.46 1.40 21.05
N GLN A 17 8.30 0.96 21.54
CA GLN A 17 7.76 -0.34 21.20
C GLN A 17 7.47 -0.29 19.70
N ARG A 18 8.15 -1.13 18.91
CA ARG A 18 7.80 -1.28 17.50
C ARG A 18 6.32 -1.65 17.45
N SER A 19 5.52 -0.85 16.73
CA SER A 19 4.10 -1.12 16.52
C SER A 19 3.95 -2.59 16.13
N ALA A 20 3.21 -3.35 16.94
CA ALA A 20 3.16 -4.81 16.86
C ALA A 20 2.67 -5.34 15.52
N THR A 21 2.11 -4.47 14.66
CA THR A 21 1.54 -4.81 13.36
C THR A 21 1.70 -3.63 12.40
N LYS A 22 2.77 -3.60 11.60
CA LYS A 22 2.91 -2.64 10.48
C LYS A 22 2.72 -3.40 9.17
N VAL A 23 1.63 -3.09 8.48
CA VAL A 23 1.28 -3.60 7.15
C VAL A 23 1.60 -2.51 6.13
N MET A 24 2.07 -2.90 4.95
CA MET A 24 2.31 -1.97 3.85
C MET A 24 1.28 -2.23 2.75
N ALA A 25 0.70 -1.18 2.19
CA ALA A 25 -0.23 -1.29 1.07
C ALA A 25 0.25 -0.43 -0.09
N ILE A 26 0.08 -0.95 -1.31
CA ILE A 26 0.32 -0.25 -2.57
C ILE A 26 -1.03 0.03 -3.20
N VAL A 27 -1.34 1.30 -3.45
CA VAL A 27 -2.62 1.74 -4.00
C VAL A 27 -2.36 2.47 -5.31
N PHE A 28 -2.99 2.01 -6.38
CA PHE A 28 -3.05 2.70 -7.66
C PHE A 28 -4.46 3.19 -7.91
N TRP A 29 -4.59 4.44 -8.35
CA TRP A 29 -5.86 5.12 -8.56
C TRP A 29 -5.78 6.11 -9.72
N ASP A 30 -6.94 6.47 -10.25
CA ASP A 30 -7.14 7.41 -11.35
C ASP A 30 -8.32 8.33 -10.99
N ALA A 31 -8.63 9.35 -11.81
CA ALA A 31 -9.72 10.29 -11.59
C ALA A 31 -11.09 9.62 -11.39
N LYS A 32 -11.26 8.40 -11.90
CA LYS A 32 -12.48 7.58 -11.74
C LYS A 32 -12.49 6.70 -10.47
N GLY A 33 -11.39 6.64 -9.72
CA GLY A 33 -11.25 5.83 -8.51
C GLY A 33 -10.08 4.84 -8.55
N VAL A 34 -10.03 3.99 -7.52
CA VAL A 34 -8.97 2.99 -7.30
C VAL A 34 -8.96 1.93 -8.42
N ILE A 35 -7.78 1.66 -8.96
CA ILE A 35 -7.52 0.67 -10.02
C ILE A 35 -6.96 -0.62 -9.43
N HIS A 36 -6.06 -0.52 -8.45
CA HIS A 36 -5.42 -1.68 -7.84
C HIS A 36 -5.04 -1.40 -6.39
N LEU A 37 -5.24 -2.40 -5.52
CA LEU A 37 -4.84 -2.39 -4.12
C LEU A 37 -4.13 -3.71 -3.85
N ASP A 38 -2.86 -3.64 -3.44
CA ASP A 38 -2.12 -4.80 -2.97
C ASP A 38 -1.65 -4.57 -1.52
N ILE A 39 -1.91 -5.53 -0.65
CA ILE A 39 -1.60 -5.45 0.78
C ILE A 39 -0.48 -6.44 1.06
N LEU A 40 0.70 -5.93 1.37
CA LEU A 40 1.83 -6.75 1.78
C LEU A 40 1.67 -7.13 3.25
N LEU A 41 1.67 -8.44 3.49
CA LEU A 41 1.61 -9.01 4.83
C LEU A 41 2.73 -8.47 5.73
N GLN A 42 2.41 -8.41 7.01
CA GLN A 42 3.21 -7.82 8.06
C GLN A 42 4.67 -8.33 8.05
N GLY A 43 5.63 -7.40 8.03
CA GLY A 43 7.06 -7.70 8.08
C GLY A 43 7.75 -7.88 6.72
N GLN A 44 7.01 -7.86 5.61
CA GLN A 44 7.59 -7.83 4.27
C GLN A 44 7.85 -6.38 3.82
N CYS A 45 9.06 -6.11 3.34
CA CYS A 45 9.40 -4.87 2.66
C CYS A 45 8.96 -4.96 1.18
N ILE A 46 8.69 -3.81 0.55
CA ILE A 46 8.53 -3.74 -0.90
C ILE A 46 9.91 -4.01 -1.53
N ASN A 47 10.18 -5.27 -1.82
CA ASN A 47 11.33 -5.66 -2.61
C ASN A 47 11.02 -5.38 -4.10
N ALA A 48 12.07 -5.26 -4.92
CA ALA A 48 11.89 -4.98 -6.35
C ALA A 48 11.05 -6.07 -7.04
N THR A 49 11.20 -7.33 -6.64
CA THR A 49 10.50 -8.47 -7.25
C THR A 49 9.00 -8.46 -6.98
N ALA A 50 8.55 -8.18 -5.75
CA ALA A 50 7.13 -8.02 -5.43
C ALA A 50 6.55 -6.76 -6.06
N TYR A 51 7.35 -5.70 -6.19
CA TYR A 51 6.89 -4.50 -6.89
C TYR A 51 6.65 -4.77 -8.38
N CYS A 52 7.56 -5.48 -9.06
CA CYS A 52 7.37 -5.87 -10.46
C CYS A 52 6.11 -6.72 -10.65
N SER A 53 5.86 -7.71 -9.78
CA SER A 53 4.65 -8.52 -9.88
C SER A 53 3.36 -7.73 -9.62
N THR A 54 3.42 -6.72 -8.75
CA THR A 54 2.31 -5.77 -8.54
C THR A 54 2.04 -4.95 -9.81
N LEU A 55 3.08 -4.52 -10.52
CA LEU A 55 2.95 -3.77 -11.77
C LEU A 55 2.37 -4.62 -12.90
N ASP A 56 2.73 -5.91 -12.99
CA ASP A 56 2.12 -6.82 -13.97
C ASP A 56 0.61 -6.96 -13.72
N ARG A 57 0.21 -7.15 -12.45
CA ARG A 57 -1.22 -7.19 -12.05
C ARG A 57 -1.94 -5.88 -12.34
N LEU A 58 -1.28 -4.75 -12.12
CA LEU A 58 -1.81 -3.43 -12.45
C LEU A 58 -2.04 -3.29 -13.96
N ARG A 59 -1.10 -3.74 -14.80
CA ARG A 59 -1.22 -3.71 -16.26
C ARG A 59 -2.46 -4.47 -16.73
N ASP A 60 -2.71 -5.65 -16.15
CA ASP A 60 -3.89 -6.45 -16.46
C ASP A 60 -5.19 -5.81 -15.96
N ALA A 61 -5.17 -5.18 -14.78
CA ALA A 61 -6.31 -4.41 -14.27
C ALA A 61 -6.67 -3.23 -15.19
N ILE A 62 -5.67 -2.48 -15.66
CA ILE A 62 -5.85 -1.37 -16.61
C ILE A 62 -6.40 -1.89 -17.94
N ARG A 63 -5.85 -3.00 -18.46
CA ARG A 63 -6.32 -3.60 -19.73
C ARG A 63 -7.80 -3.99 -19.65
N ARG A 64 -8.23 -4.65 -18.57
CA ARG A 64 -9.64 -5.00 -18.34
C ARG A 64 -10.54 -3.77 -18.26
N LYS A 65 -10.11 -2.71 -17.55
CA LYS A 65 -10.88 -1.46 -17.43
C LYS A 65 -11.02 -0.74 -18.77
N LYS A 66 -9.99 -0.80 -19.64
CA LYS A 66 -10.04 -0.27 -21.01
C LYS A 66 -11.02 -1.05 -21.88
N THR A 67 -10.96 -2.39 -21.89
CA THR A 67 -11.89 -3.22 -22.66
C THR A 67 -13.35 -2.93 -22.30
N TRP A 68 -13.68 -2.87 -21.01
CA TRP A 68 -15.03 -2.54 -20.55
C TRP A 68 -15.50 -1.16 -21.01
N THR A 69 -14.60 -0.18 -21.09
CA THR A 69 -14.93 1.17 -21.56
C THR A 69 -15.21 1.18 -23.07
N LEU A 70 -14.51 0.36 -23.84
CA LEU A 70 -14.73 0.21 -25.28
C LEU A 70 -16.07 -0.47 -25.58
N GLU A 71 -16.44 -1.51 -24.83
CA GLU A 71 -17.74 -2.19 -24.98
C GLU A 71 -18.92 -1.27 -24.66
N LYS A 72 -18.80 -0.41 -23.64
CA LYS A 72 -19.85 0.56 -23.28
C LYS A 72 -19.96 1.75 -24.24
N GLY A 73 -18.91 2.03 -25.01
CA GLY A 73 -18.90 3.07 -26.05
C GLY A 73 -19.32 2.57 -27.43
N CYS A 74 -19.30 1.26 -27.68
CA CYS A 74 -19.74 0.67 -28.93
C CYS A 74 -21.23 0.32 -28.92
N CYS A 75 -22.07 1.36 -28.91
CA CYS A 75 -23.24 1.36 -29.78
C CYS A 75 -22.80 1.92 -31.14
N ALA A 76 -22.07 1.14 -31.94
CA ALA A 76 -21.71 1.54 -33.29
C ALA A 76 -21.85 0.36 -34.26
N SER A 77 -23.05 0.34 -34.86
CA SER A 77 -23.39 -0.22 -36.16
C SER A 77 -23.37 -1.74 -36.32
N ALA A 78 -24.58 -2.26 -36.58
CA ALA A 78 -24.84 -3.37 -37.47
C ALA A 78 -23.79 -3.52 -38.60
N ARG A 79 -23.23 -4.72 -38.72
CA ARG A 79 -23.27 -5.55 -39.93
C ARG A 79 -22.93 -6.99 -39.57
#